data_AF-A0A7S0ZE22-F1
#
_entry.id   AF-A0A7S0ZE22-F1
#
_cell.length_a   1.000
_cell.length_b   1.000
_cell.length_c   1.000
_cell.angle_alpha   90.00
_cell.angle_beta   90.00
_cell.angle_gamma   90.00
#
_symmetry.space_group_name_H-M   'P 1'
#
loop_
_entity.id
_entity.type
_entity.pdbx_description
1 polymer ?
#
loop_
_entity_poly.entity_id
_entity_poly.type
_entity_poly.pdbx_seq_one_letter_code
_entity_poly.pdbx_strand_id
1 'polypeptide(L)'
;HFDINAIPKRQFIQKLCEMCPNALEKSRLEYFLGSEEGESDLIQYTIREKRSILLVFRDFPSIRPSLSQLIQIMPRIRPRAFSIASSNRTSSENVELCVSVVKYSAILNTIRHGLCSNYLSHLYAGSIVPGWIDRGSIEFPNLEKLKEKVSLVLICTGTGIAPMRAFLNELEMSFAKKSVEIYMYFGCRHEKDGDFLYENELKKYVSRGMIKLLRVAFSRDQIEHEKKIYVQDLLEEDKDIMKPILLDGKTQIYITGSSGAMPRQVQNTLEFIAFGTNASQSDENALHAFQKRIHTECW
;
A
#
# COMPACT_ATOMS: atom_id res chain seq x y z
N HIS A 1 -6.88 -23.36 5.76
CA HIS A 1 -5.46 -23.50 6.12
C HIS A 1 -4.50 -23.33 4.94
N PHE A 2 -4.81 -23.85 3.75
CA PHE A 2 -3.91 -23.79 2.58
C PHE A 2 -4.38 -22.79 1.53
N ASP A 3 -3.44 -22.15 0.86
CA ASP A 3 -3.70 -21.14 -0.17
C ASP A 3 -3.62 -21.76 -1.57
N ILE A 4 -4.77 -22.17 -2.10
CA ILE A 4 -4.89 -22.72 -3.46
C ILE A 4 -4.75 -21.67 -4.55
N ASN A 5 -4.86 -20.38 -4.19
CA ASN A 5 -4.78 -19.26 -5.11
C ASN A 5 -3.36 -18.67 -5.20
N ALA A 6 -2.45 -19.11 -4.33
CA ALA A 6 -1.06 -18.72 -4.34
C ALA A 6 -0.40 -19.00 -5.70
N ILE A 7 0.51 -18.11 -6.09
CA ILE A 7 1.41 -18.35 -7.22
C ILE A 7 2.43 -19.41 -6.78
N PRO A 8 2.56 -20.52 -7.51
CA PRO A 8 3.46 -21.60 -7.14
C PRO A 8 4.92 -21.14 -7.22
N LYS A 9 5.69 -21.49 -6.20
CA LYS A 9 7.14 -21.24 -6.17
C LYS A 9 7.88 -22.36 -6.89
N ARG A 10 9.13 -22.12 -7.27
CA ARG A 10 10.02 -23.13 -7.86
C ARG A 10 10.07 -24.45 -7.05
N GLN A 11 10.11 -24.38 -5.72
CA GLN A 11 10.07 -25.57 -4.84
C GLN A 11 8.79 -26.40 -5.00
N PHE A 12 7.65 -25.75 -5.24
CA PHE A 12 6.39 -26.45 -5.50
C PHE A 12 6.49 -27.23 -6.83
N ILE A 13 7.07 -26.62 -7.87
CA ILE A 13 7.29 -27.24 -9.18
C ILE A 13 8.25 -28.44 -9.08
N GLN A 14 9.31 -28.34 -8.28
CA GLN A 14 10.21 -29.47 -7.98
C GLN A 14 9.45 -30.66 -7.40
N LYS A 15 8.56 -30.41 -6.42
CA LYS A 15 7.73 -31.48 -5.84
C LYS A 15 6.73 -32.07 -6.82
N LEU A 16 6.13 -31.25 -7.68
CA LEU A 16 5.28 -31.77 -8.76
C LEU A 16 6.07 -32.67 -9.72
N CYS A 17 7.30 -32.30 -10.06
CA CYS A 17 8.17 -33.07 -10.95
C CYS A 17 8.51 -34.46 -10.38
N GLU A 18 8.80 -34.54 -9.08
CA GLU A 18 9.05 -35.81 -8.37
C GLU A 18 7.83 -36.75 -8.40
N MET A 19 6.62 -36.18 -8.42
CA MET A 19 5.36 -36.91 -8.34
C MET A 19 4.70 -37.17 -9.69
N CYS A 20 5.26 -36.66 -10.78
CA CYS A 20 4.63 -36.69 -12.09
C CYS A 20 4.81 -38.06 -12.77
N PRO A 21 3.72 -38.82 -13.02
CA PRO A 21 3.80 -40.13 -13.65
C PRO A 21 3.89 -40.06 -15.18
N ASN A 22 3.43 -38.97 -15.80
CA ASN A 22 3.41 -38.81 -17.25
C ASN A 22 4.73 -38.24 -17.76
N ALA A 23 5.35 -38.90 -18.73
CA ALA A 23 6.67 -38.51 -19.25
C ALA A 23 6.70 -37.12 -19.93
N LEU A 24 5.63 -36.74 -20.65
CA LEU A 24 5.56 -35.43 -21.33
C LEU A 24 5.39 -34.29 -20.32
N GLU A 25 4.47 -34.45 -19.37
CA GLU A 25 4.27 -33.50 -18.27
C GLU A 25 5.56 -33.36 -17.44
N LYS A 26 6.21 -34.48 -17.11
CA LYS A 26 7.46 -34.49 -16.36
C LYS A 26 8.57 -33.78 -17.12
N SER A 27 8.73 -34.03 -18.41
CA SER A 27 9.72 -33.35 -19.25
C SER A 27 9.52 -31.82 -19.27
N ARG A 28 8.26 -31.34 -19.29
CA ARG A 28 7.98 -29.90 -19.19
C ARG A 28 8.36 -29.32 -17.83
N LEU A 29 8.10 -30.05 -16.74
CA LEU A 29 8.51 -29.64 -15.38
C LEU A 29 10.03 -29.66 -15.24
N GLU A 30 10.72 -30.66 -15.79
CA GLU A 30 12.18 -30.74 -15.83
C GLU A 30 12.78 -29.59 -16.64
N TYR A 31 12.18 -29.24 -17.78
CA TYR A 31 12.57 -28.07 -18.56
C TYR A 31 12.51 -26.79 -17.72
N PHE A 32 11.39 -26.53 -17.03
CA PHE A 32 11.26 -25.36 -16.14
C PHE A 32 12.33 -25.30 -15.03
N LEU A 33 12.88 -26.46 -14.65
CA LEU A 33 13.85 -26.59 -13.57
C LEU A 33 15.30 -26.66 -14.07
N GLY A 34 15.54 -27.01 -15.33
CA GLY A 34 16.85 -27.46 -15.81
C GLY A 34 17.69 -26.43 -16.56
N SER A 35 17.10 -25.37 -17.13
CA SER A 35 17.82 -24.36 -17.92
C SER A 35 17.43 -22.93 -17.56
N GLU A 36 18.28 -21.97 -17.91
CA GLU A 36 18.01 -20.53 -17.74
C GLU A 36 16.78 -20.08 -18.54
N GLU A 37 16.65 -20.59 -19.77
CA GLU A 37 15.45 -20.41 -20.61
C GLU A 37 14.21 -20.99 -19.91
N GLY A 38 14.31 -22.20 -19.37
CA GLY A 38 13.22 -22.85 -18.65
C GLY A 38 12.81 -22.11 -17.37
N GLU A 39 13.76 -21.52 -16.65
CA GLU A 39 13.47 -20.67 -15.49
C GLU A 39 12.75 -19.38 -15.89
N SER A 40 13.19 -18.73 -16.98
CA SER A 40 12.50 -17.56 -17.55
C SER A 40 11.07 -17.91 -17.95
N ASP A 41 10.88 -19.05 -18.63
CA ASP A 41 9.59 -19.61 -19.02
C ASP A 41 8.72 -19.94 -17.80
N LEU A 42 9.30 -20.43 -16.71
CA LEU A 42 8.59 -20.69 -15.46
C LEU A 42 8.12 -19.37 -14.82
N ILE A 43 8.95 -18.33 -14.82
CA ILE A 43 8.58 -17.00 -14.32
C ILE A 43 7.44 -16.41 -15.17
N GLN A 44 7.51 -16.59 -16.48
CA GLN A 44 6.42 -16.22 -17.39
C GLN A 44 5.14 -16.98 -17.01
N TYR A 45 5.17 -18.31 -17.08
CA TYR A 45 4.05 -19.21 -16.75
C TYR A 45 3.46 -18.97 -15.35
N THR A 46 4.25 -18.64 -14.33
CA THR A 46 3.74 -18.48 -12.96
C THR A 46 3.47 -17.02 -12.60
N ILE A 47 4.52 -16.18 -12.51
CA ILE A 47 4.47 -14.85 -11.92
C ILE A 47 3.81 -13.83 -12.85
N ARG A 48 4.15 -13.86 -14.14
CA ARG A 48 3.66 -12.88 -15.12
C ARG A 48 2.22 -13.19 -15.53
N GLU A 49 1.91 -14.46 -15.80
CA GLU A 49 0.54 -14.91 -16.09
C GLU A 49 -0.34 -15.05 -14.83
N LYS A 50 0.25 -14.81 -13.65
CA LYS A 50 -0.40 -14.95 -12.33
C LYS A 50 -0.98 -16.34 -12.12
N ARG A 51 -0.42 -17.41 -12.68
CA ARG A 51 -1.02 -18.75 -12.59
C ARG A 51 -1.04 -19.25 -11.14
N SER A 52 -2.21 -19.70 -10.67
CA SER A 52 -2.37 -20.22 -9.30
C SER A 52 -2.03 -21.70 -9.24
N ILE A 53 -1.78 -22.22 -8.04
CA ILE A 53 -1.60 -23.65 -7.79
C ILE A 53 -2.77 -24.48 -8.37
N LEU A 54 -4.01 -24.02 -8.17
CA LEU A 54 -5.18 -24.71 -8.74
C LEU A 54 -5.10 -24.85 -10.27
N LEU A 55 -4.62 -23.81 -10.98
CA LEU A 55 -4.46 -23.87 -12.43
C LEU A 55 -3.30 -24.78 -12.84
N VAL A 56 -2.20 -24.81 -12.08
CA VAL A 56 -1.10 -25.74 -12.35
C VAL A 56 -1.58 -27.20 -12.26
N PHE A 57 -2.39 -27.56 -11.26
CA PHE A 57 -2.97 -28.91 -11.23
C PHE A 57 -3.94 -29.20 -12.39
N ARG A 58 -4.54 -28.17 -13.01
CA ARG A 58 -5.35 -28.36 -14.23
C ARG A 58 -4.48 -28.55 -15.47
N ASP A 59 -3.34 -27.85 -15.53
CA ASP A 59 -2.39 -27.95 -16.65
C ASP A 59 -1.58 -29.27 -16.62
N PHE A 60 -1.39 -29.86 -15.43
CA PHE A 60 -0.69 -31.14 -15.20
C PHE A 60 -1.63 -32.20 -14.58
N PRO A 61 -2.65 -32.67 -15.33
CA PRO A 61 -3.72 -33.51 -14.79
C PRO A 61 -3.28 -34.93 -14.41
N SER A 62 -2.11 -35.39 -14.87
CA SER A 62 -1.58 -36.70 -14.47
C SER A 62 -1.11 -36.73 -13.01
N ILE A 63 -0.78 -35.56 -12.44
CA ILE A 63 -0.30 -35.45 -11.07
C ILE A 63 -1.49 -35.52 -10.13
N ARG A 64 -1.61 -36.64 -9.40
CA ARG A 64 -2.67 -36.86 -8.40
C ARG A 64 -2.07 -37.16 -7.03
N PRO A 65 -1.62 -36.11 -6.30
CA PRO A 65 -1.07 -36.28 -4.96
C PRO A 65 -2.10 -36.88 -4.00
N SER A 66 -1.64 -37.74 -3.09
CA SER A 66 -2.43 -38.10 -1.91
C SER A 66 -2.67 -36.87 -1.03
N LEU A 67 -3.64 -36.94 -0.11
CA LEU A 67 -3.90 -35.85 0.85
C LEU A 67 -2.65 -35.50 1.67
N SER A 68 -1.88 -36.51 2.10
CA SER A 68 -0.64 -36.28 2.86
C SER A 68 0.40 -35.54 2.04
N GLN A 69 0.54 -35.86 0.75
CA GLN A 69 1.44 -35.16 -0.15
C GLN A 69 0.97 -33.71 -0.40
N LEU A 70 -0.34 -33.49 -0.61
CA LEU A 70 -0.89 -32.12 -0.74
C LEU A 70 -0.56 -31.26 0.48
N ILE A 71 -0.78 -31.78 1.69
CA ILE A 71 -0.50 -31.05 2.93
C ILE A 71 0.97 -30.62 3.03
N GLN A 72 1.90 -31.43 2.50
CA GLN A 72 3.33 -31.13 2.52
C GLN A 72 3.76 -30.06 1.51
N ILE A 73 3.11 -30.00 0.35
CA ILE A 73 3.52 -29.10 -0.75
C ILE A 73 2.74 -27.78 -0.76
N MET A 74 1.53 -27.77 -0.20
CA MET A 74 0.64 -26.62 -0.27
C MET A 74 1.09 -25.48 0.66
N PRO A 75 1.15 -24.22 0.18
CA PRO A 75 1.46 -23.09 1.03
C PRO A 75 0.31 -22.84 2.02
N ARG A 76 0.65 -22.40 3.23
CA ARG A 76 -0.34 -21.95 4.21
C ARG A 76 -0.87 -20.57 3.84
N ILE A 77 -2.16 -20.34 4.13
CA ILE A 77 -2.76 -19.00 4.08
C ILE A 77 -2.01 -18.13 5.08
N ARG A 78 -1.52 -16.99 4.60
CA ARG A 78 -0.86 -15.98 5.43
C ARG A 78 -1.89 -14.96 5.93
N PRO A 79 -1.73 -14.43 7.16
CA PRO A 79 -2.52 -13.29 7.61
C PRO A 79 -2.27 -12.07 6.70
N ARG A 80 -3.25 -11.16 6.65
CA ARG A 80 -3.13 -9.92 5.89
C ARG A 80 -3.12 -8.73 6.86
N ALA A 81 -2.07 -7.94 6.78
CA ALA A 81 -1.95 -6.70 7.54
C ALA A 81 -2.75 -5.58 6.87
N PHE A 82 -3.33 -4.72 7.69
CA PHE A 82 -4.00 -3.49 7.31
C PHE A 82 -3.61 -2.41 8.31
N SER A 83 -3.40 -1.19 7.84
CA SER A 83 -3.21 -0.05 8.72
C SER A 83 -4.55 0.33 9.37
N ILE A 84 -4.51 0.58 10.68
CA ILE A 84 -5.68 0.98 11.46
C ILE A 84 -6.12 2.39 11.05
N ALA A 85 -7.43 2.57 10.87
CA ALA A 85 -8.07 3.83 10.45
C ALA A 85 -8.84 4.56 11.57
N SER A 86 -8.81 4.03 12.79
CA SER A 86 -9.40 4.65 14.00
C SER A 86 -8.32 5.04 15.02
N SER A 87 -8.68 5.92 15.96
CA SER A 87 -7.84 6.30 17.10
C SER A 87 -8.40 5.72 18.39
N ASN A 88 -7.51 5.31 19.30
CA ASN A 88 -7.91 4.78 20.60
C ASN A 88 -8.59 5.85 21.49
N ARG A 89 -8.30 7.14 21.28
CA ARG A 89 -8.99 8.24 21.98
C ARG A 89 -10.40 8.48 21.49
N THR A 90 -10.67 8.21 20.21
CA THR A 90 -12.00 8.39 19.61
C THR A 90 -12.87 7.15 19.75
N SER A 91 -12.26 5.97 19.67
CA SER A 91 -12.94 4.69 19.77
C SER A 91 -12.03 3.68 20.47
N SER A 92 -12.13 3.59 21.80
CA SER A 92 -11.33 2.67 22.61
C SER A 92 -11.73 1.20 22.45
N GLU A 93 -12.94 0.94 21.95
CA GLU A 93 -13.50 -0.41 21.82
C GLU A 93 -13.54 -0.92 20.37
N ASN A 94 -13.39 -0.03 19.37
CA ASN A 94 -13.47 -0.42 17.96
C ASN A 94 -12.20 -0.09 17.18
N VAL A 95 -11.77 -1.07 16.39
CA VAL A 95 -10.73 -0.93 15.36
C VAL A 95 -11.40 -0.79 14.00
N GLU A 96 -11.12 0.30 13.30
CA GLU A 96 -11.63 0.54 11.95
C GLU A 96 -10.53 0.25 10.91
N LEU A 97 -10.93 -0.31 9.76
CA LEU A 97 -10.03 -0.61 8.65
C LEU A 97 -10.54 0.09 7.37
N CYS A 98 -9.62 0.64 6.58
CA CYS A 98 -9.93 1.12 5.23
C CYS A 98 -9.37 0.13 4.20
N VAL A 99 -10.25 -0.64 3.56
CA VAL A 99 -9.84 -1.77 2.72
C VAL A 99 -10.34 -1.60 1.29
N SER A 100 -9.43 -1.69 0.33
CA SER A 100 -9.77 -1.78 -1.10
C SER A 100 -10.02 -3.25 -1.46
N VAL A 101 -11.19 -3.53 -2.06
CA VAL A 101 -11.53 -4.87 -2.55
C VAL A 101 -10.67 -5.17 -3.77
N VAL A 102 -9.79 -6.16 -3.63
CA VAL A 102 -8.86 -6.52 -4.69
C VAL A 102 -9.58 -7.39 -5.72
N LYS A 103 -9.75 -6.85 -6.92
CA LYS A 103 -10.31 -7.55 -8.08
C LYS A 103 -9.47 -7.22 -9.32
N TYR A 104 -8.97 -8.24 -10.02
CA TYR A 104 -8.16 -8.05 -11.24
C TYR A 104 -8.42 -9.16 -12.26
N SER A 105 -8.18 -8.89 -13.54
CA SER A 105 -8.22 -9.90 -14.60
C SER A 105 -6.85 -10.55 -14.75
N ALA A 106 -6.78 -11.87 -14.76
CA ALA A 106 -5.58 -12.62 -15.15
C ALA A 106 -5.55 -12.82 -16.68
N ILE A 107 -4.40 -13.25 -17.23
CA ILE A 107 -4.16 -13.35 -18.68
C ILE A 107 -5.16 -14.27 -19.40
N LEU A 108 -5.75 -15.26 -18.69
CA LEU A 108 -6.80 -16.12 -19.23
C LEU A 108 -8.22 -15.52 -19.11
N ASN A 109 -8.35 -14.19 -19.01
CA ASN A 109 -9.62 -13.48 -18.74
C ASN A 109 -10.38 -13.98 -17.51
N THR A 110 -9.68 -14.63 -16.58
CA THR A 110 -10.27 -15.09 -15.33
C THR A 110 -10.20 -13.95 -14.32
N ILE A 111 -11.37 -13.54 -13.84
CA ILE A 111 -11.48 -12.56 -12.77
C ILE A 111 -10.97 -13.22 -11.48
N ARG A 112 -10.05 -12.54 -10.82
CA ARG A 112 -9.48 -12.95 -9.55
C ARG A 112 -9.78 -11.97 -8.46
N HIS A 113 -9.94 -12.52 -7.27
CA HIS A 113 -10.25 -11.79 -6.07
C HIS A 113 -9.13 -12.00 -5.04
N GLY A 114 -8.80 -10.94 -4.31
CA GLY A 114 -7.94 -11.06 -3.13
C GLY A 114 -8.66 -11.87 -2.06
N LEU A 115 -7.95 -12.83 -1.44
CA LEU A 115 -8.56 -13.72 -0.46
C LEU A 115 -9.16 -12.96 0.74
N CYS A 116 -8.36 -12.10 1.38
CA CYS A 116 -8.77 -11.41 2.60
C CYS A 116 -9.74 -10.24 2.34
N SER A 117 -9.47 -9.37 1.36
CA SER A 117 -10.35 -8.22 1.11
C SER A 117 -11.72 -8.64 0.57
N ASN A 118 -11.79 -9.73 -0.21
CA ASN A 118 -13.08 -10.28 -0.63
C ASN A 118 -13.79 -11.04 0.50
N TYR A 119 -13.07 -11.71 1.39
CA TYR A 119 -13.66 -12.28 2.60
C TYR A 119 -14.31 -11.18 3.45
N LEU A 120 -13.58 -10.09 3.72
CA LEU A 120 -14.07 -8.95 4.49
C LEU A 120 -15.29 -8.28 3.85
N SER A 121 -15.33 -8.15 2.52
CA SER A 121 -16.46 -7.53 1.82
C SER A 121 -17.76 -8.33 1.88
N HIS A 122 -17.70 -9.62 2.25
CA HIS A 122 -18.88 -10.48 2.39
C HIS A 122 -19.35 -10.62 3.85
N LEU A 123 -18.67 -9.97 4.80
CA LEU A 123 -19.07 -9.99 6.20
C LEU A 123 -20.23 -9.03 6.45
N TYR A 124 -21.03 -9.36 7.46
CA TYR A 124 -22.12 -8.53 7.97
C TYR A 124 -21.91 -8.20 9.45
N ALA A 125 -22.63 -7.21 9.96
CA ALA A 125 -22.54 -6.81 11.36
C ALA A 125 -22.77 -7.99 12.31
N GLY A 126 -21.87 -8.19 13.28
CA GLY A 126 -21.87 -9.35 14.19
C GLY A 126 -20.99 -10.52 13.73
N SER A 127 -20.42 -10.48 12.53
CA SER A 127 -19.42 -11.46 12.09
C SER A 127 -18.16 -11.42 12.96
N ILE A 128 -17.60 -12.58 13.26
CA ILE A 128 -16.35 -12.72 14.03
C ILE A 128 -15.17 -12.77 13.05
N VAL A 129 -14.20 -11.87 13.24
CA VAL A 129 -12.96 -11.85 12.45
C VAL A 129 -11.78 -12.16 13.37
N PRO A 130 -11.06 -13.27 13.14
CA PRO A 130 -9.84 -13.55 13.90
C PRO A 130 -8.74 -12.58 13.48
N GLY A 131 -8.10 -11.94 14.45
CA GLY A 131 -7.03 -10.98 14.22
C GLY A 131 -6.27 -10.64 15.49
N TRP A 132 -5.20 -9.90 15.33
CA TRP A 132 -4.41 -9.32 16.40
C TRP A 132 -3.86 -7.97 15.93
N ILE A 133 -3.41 -7.15 16.87
CA ILE A 133 -2.76 -5.88 16.59
C ILE A 133 -1.26 -6.11 16.59
N ASP A 134 -0.59 -5.59 15.57
CA ASP A 134 0.87 -5.53 15.49
C ASP A 134 1.32 -4.06 15.50
N ARG A 135 2.53 -3.80 15.96
CA ARG A 135 3.07 -2.44 15.96
C ARG A 135 3.41 -2.04 14.52
N GLY A 136 2.79 -0.96 14.04
CA GLY A 136 3.04 -0.40 12.71
C GLY A 136 4.43 0.23 12.57
N SER A 137 4.81 0.53 11.33
CA SER A 137 6.11 1.15 11.00
C SER A 137 6.12 2.67 11.12
N ILE A 138 4.95 3.32 11.01
CA ILE A 138 4.84 4.76 11.16
C ILE A 138 4.75 5.16 12.62
N GLU A 139 5.63 6.09 13.02
CA GLU A 139 5.56 6.77 14.30
C GLU A 139 5.16 8.24 14.09
N PHE A 140 3.97 8.59 14.58
CA PHE A 140 3.54 9.99 14.65
C PHE A 140 4.16 10.69 15.87
N PRO A 141 4.24 12.03 15.88
CA PRO A 141 4.76 12.76 17.03
C PRO A 141 3.93 12.44 18.28
N ASN A 142 4.62 12.26 19.41
CA ASN A 142 3.94 12.05 20.67
C ASN A 142 3.24 13.36 21.09
N LEU A 143 1.92 13.40 20.89
CA LEU A 143 1.09 14.59 21.11
C LEU A 143 1.13 15.10 22.56
N GLU A 144 1.37 14.24 23.54
CA GLU A 144 1.45 14.62 24.96
C GLU A 144 2.81 15.26 25.33
N LYS A 145 3.85 14.99 24.52
CA LYS A 145 5.22 15.47 24.75
C LYS A 145 5.62 16.63 23.83
N LEU A 146 4.69 17.12 23.00
CA LEU A 146 4.93 18.27 22.13
C LEU A 146 5.18 19.54 22.96
N LYS A 147 6.43 20.01 22.99
CA LYS A 147 6.84 21.26 23.65
C LYS A 147 6.77 22.47 22.73
N GLU A 148 6.79 22.24 21.43
CA GLU A 148 6.88 23.25 20.39
C GLU A 148 5.90 22.94 19.26
N LYS A 149 5.65 23.93 18.40
CA LYS A 149 4.86 23.71 17.20
C LYS A 149 5.61 22.81 16.21
N VAL A 150 4.87 21.89 15.60
CA VAL A 150 5.38 20.97 14.57
C VAL A 150 4.46 21.01 13.36
N SER A 151 5.05 21.08 12.17
CA SER A 151 4.32 20.91 10.92
C SER A 151 4.36 19.46 10.45
N LEU A 152 3.24 18.96 9.92
CA LEU A 152 3.16 17.62 9.33
C LEU A 152 2.72 17.73 7.88
N VAL A 153 3.48 17.10 7.00
CA VAL A 153 3.12 16.94 5.59
C VAL A 153 2.63 15.52 5.38
N LEU A 154 1.32 15.35 5.19
CA LEU A 154 0.67 14.05 5.05
C LEU A 154 0.37 13.79 3.57
N ILE A 155 1.12 12.89 2.94
CA ILE A 155 0.91 12.47 1.56
C ILE A 155 0.35 11.05 1.56
N CYS A 156 -0.86 10.88 1.03
CA CYS A 156 -1.50 9.57 1.00
C CYS A 156 -2.31 9.36 -0.29
N THR A 157 -2.42 8.10 -0.73
CA THR A 157 -3.21 7.74 -1.92
C THR A 157 -4.15 6.57 -1.64
N GLY A 158 -5.40 6.69 -2.07
CA GLY A 158 -6.45 5.69 -1.85
C GLY A 158 -6.52 5.25 -0.38
N THR A 159 -6.45 3.94 -0.12
CA THR A 159 -6.48 3.38 1.24
C THR A 159 -5.28 3.77 2.12
N GLY A 160 -4.25 4.39 1.55
CA GLY A 160 -3.15 5.02 2.30
C GLY A 160 -3.64 6.06 3.32
N ILE A 161 -4.85 6.58 3.16
CA ILE A 161 -5.47 7.49 4.13
C ILE A 161 -5.71 6.87 5.51
N ALA A 162 -5.73 5.53 5.65
CA ALA A 162 -6.05 4.84 6.90
C ALA A 162 -5.25 5.36 8.12
N PRO A 163 -3.91 5.24 8.17
CA PRO A 163 -3.13 5.71 9.31
C PRO A 163 -3.23 7.24 9.49
N MET A 164 -3.41 7.99 8.39
CA MET A 164 -3.57 9.45 8.45
C MET A 164 -4.88 9.83 9.14
N ARG A 165 -5.98 9.15 8.80
CA ARG A 165 -7.28 9.34 9.43
C ARG A 165 -7.23 8.99 10.92
N ALA A 166 -6.62 7.86 11.28
CA ALA A 166 -6.43 7.48 12.68
C ALA A 166 -5.71 8.58 13.47
N PHE A 167 -4.62 9.13 12.91
CA PHE A 167 -3.87 10.22 13.53
C PHE A 167 -4.67 11.53 13.60
N LEU A 168 -5.40 11.91 12.54
CA LEU A 168 -6.24 13.12 12.54
C LEU A 168 -7.31 13.05 13.63
N ASN A 169 -7.93 11.87 13.82
CA ASN A 169 -8.90 11.62 14.88
C ASN A 169 -8.25 11.73 16.28
N GLU A 170 -7.04 11.18 16.45
CA GLU A 170 -6.26 11.30 17.69
C GLU A 170 -5.93 12.77 18.00
N LEU A 171 -5.51 13.52 16.99
CA LEU A 171 -5.14 14.94 17.11
C LEU A 171 -6.35 15.82 17.44
N GLU A 172 -7.51 15.56 16.82
CA GLU A 172 -8.74 16.32 17.07
C GLU A 172 -9.14 16.29 18.56
N MET A 173 -8.94 15.14 19.21
CA MET A 173 -9.23 14.93 20.63
C MET A 173 -8.11 15.39 21.56
N SER A 174 -6.94 15.78 21.03
CA SER A 174 -5.77 16.17 21.81
C SER A 174 -5.73 17.67 22.11
N PHE A 175 -5.17 18.03 23.27
CA PHE A 175 -4.84 19.43 23.60
C PHE A 175 -3.76 20.00 22.66
N ALA A 176 -2.98 19.14 21.98
CA ALA A 176 -1.92 19.53 21.07
C ALA A 176 -2.40 19.98 19.69
N LYS A 177 -3.72 20.00 19.41
CA LYS A 177 -4.28 20.39 18.10
C LYS A 177 -3.82 21.77 17.60
N LYS A 178 -3.51 22.70 18.50
CA LYS A 178 -3.00 24.04 18.14
C LYS A 178 -1.47 24.08 17.96
N SER A 179 -0.79 23.02 18.36
CA SER A 179 0.66 22.83 18.25
C SER A 179 1.05 22.02 17.02
N VAL A 180 0.08 21.55 16.23
CA VAL A 180 0.32 20.78 15.02
C VAL A 180 -0.31 21.49 13.83
N GLU A 181 0.47 21.77 12.79
CA GLU A 181 -0.01 22.34 11.53
C GLU A 181 0.06 21.28 10.43
N ILE A 182 -1.06 21.00 9.76
CA ILE A 182 -1.14 19.92 8.79
C ILE A 182 -1.28 20.44 7.36
N TYR A 183 -0.43 19.93 6.47
CA TYR A 183 -0.49 20.09 5.03
C TYR A 183 -0.72 18.71 4.42
N MET A 184 -1.87 18.50 3.78
CA MET A 184 -2.30 17.19 3.32
C MET A 184 -2.46 17.14 1.81
N TYR A 185 -1.85 16.13 1.19
CA TYR A 185 -1.96 15.80 -0.22
C TYR A 185 -2.59 14.41 -0.34
N PHE A 186 -3.79 14.34 -0.89
CA PHE A 186 -4.53 13.10 -1.07
C PHE A 186 -4.69 12.76 -2.56
N GLY A 187 -4.43 11.52 -2.96
CA GLY A 187 -4.62 11.06 -4.33
C GLY A 187 -5.71 10.00 -4.46
N CYS A 188 -6.63 10.22 -5.39
CA CYS A 188 -7.67 9.27 -5.77
C CYS A 188 -7.95 9.33 -7.29
N ARG A 189 -8.95 8.60 -7.77
CA ARG A 189 -9.29 8.53 -9.20
C ARG A 189 -10.24 9.64 -9.58
N HIS A 190 -11.35 9.76 -8.86
CA HIS A 190 -12.46 10.65 -9.23
C HIS A 190 -12.96 11.44 -8.02
N GLU A 191 -13.35 12.70 -8.26
CA GLU A 191 -13.98 13.57 -7.27
C GLU A 191 -15.44 13.17 -7.01
N LYS A 192 -16.26 13.20 -8.06
CA LYS A 192 -17.71 12.93 -7.96
C LYS A 192 -18.00 11.44 -8.12
N ASP A 193 -18.86 10.93 -7.23
CA ASP A 193 -19.28 9.52 -7.20
C ASP A 193 -18.08 8.53 -7.23
N GLY A 194 -16.93 9.02 -6.75
CA GLY A 194 -15.63 8.41 -6.91
C GLY A 194 -15.09 7.82 -5.62
N ASP A 195 -13.77 7.82 -5.50
CA ASP A 195 -13.02 7.26 -4.38
C ASP A 195 -12.34 8.36 -3.54
N PHE A 196 -12.98 9.53 -3.41
CA PHE A 196 -12.59 10.55 -2.43
C PHE A 196 -12.98 10.11 -1.01
N LEU A 197 -12.20 9.17 -0.47
CA LEU A 197 -12.42 8.58 0.84
C LEU A 197 -12.41 9.65 1.94
N TYR A 198 -13.44 9.62 2.79
CA TYR A 198 -13.60 10.49 3.96
C TYR A 198 -13.66 12.00 3.65
N GLU A 199 -14.12 12.37 2.44
CA GLU A 199 -14.26 13.76 1.99
C GLU A 199 -14.87 14.69 3.05
N ASN A 200 -16.03 14.32 3.61
CA ASN A 200 -16.75 15.15 4.58
C ASN A 200 -15.94 15.36 5.88
N GLU A 201 -15.24 14.33 6.36
CA GLU A 201 -14.39 14.42 7.54
C GLU A 201 -13.18 15.33 7.27
N LEU A 202 -12.51 15.17 6.12
CA LEU A 202 -11.38 15.99 5.73
C LEU A 202 -11.77 17.47 5.55
N LYS A 203 -12.90 17.75 4.90
CA LYS A 203 -13.43 19.12 4.76
C LYS A 203 -13.75 19.75 6.11
N LYS A 204 -14.26 18.97 7.07
CA LYS A 204 -14.51 19.42 8.45
C LYS A 204 -13.20 19.76 9.18
N TYR A 205 -12.12 19.01 8.96
CA TYR A 205 -10.81 19.33 9.51
C TYR A 205 -10.21 20.62 8.92
N VAL A 206 -10.43 20.86 7.62
CA VAL A 206 -10.06 22.13 6.97
C VAL A 206 -10.87 23.29 7.56
N SER A 207 -12.20 23.17 7.66
CA SER A 207 -13.05 24.25 8.18
C SER A 207 -12.75 24.61 9.65
N ARG A 208 -12.24 23.65 10.43
CA ARG A 208 -11.79 23.85 11.82
C ARG A 208 -10.35 24.37 11.92
N GLY A 209 -9.66 24.54 10.79
CA GLY A 209 -8.28 25.02 10.71
C GLY A 209 -7.22 24.02 11.18
N MET A 210 -7.57 22.74 11.35
CA MET A 210 -6.64 21.68 11.72
C MET A 210 -5.77 21.27 10.52
N ILE A 211 -6.40 21.11 9.35
CA ILE A 211 -5.69 20.99 8.08
C ILE A 211 -5.60 22.39 7.46
N LYS A 212 -4.38 22.91 7.33
CA LYS A 212 -4.09 24.24 6.77
C LYS A 212 -4.22 24.27 5.25
N LEU A 213 -3.80 23.19 4.61
CA LEU A 213 -3.87 23.00 3.17
C LEU A 213 -4.30 21.57 2.90
N LEU A 214 -5.38 21.41 2.14
CA LEU A 214 -5.78 20.12 1.59
C LEU A 214 -5.75 20.22 0.06
N ARG A 215 -4.89 19.42 -0.56
CA ARG A 215 -4.81 19.27 -2.01
C ARG A 215 -5.22 17.86 -2.38
N VAL A 216 -6.09 17.73 -3.38
CA VAL A 216 -6.60 16.43 -3.82
C VAL A 216 -6.30 16.24 -5.30
N ALA A 217 -5.58 15.17 -5.62
CA ALA A 217 -5.25 14.78 -6.97
C ALA A 217 -6.29 13.76 -7.47
N PHE A 218 -7.09 14.16 -8.46
CA PHE A 218 -8.04 13.29 -9.14
C PHE A 218 -7.43 12.79 -10.45
N SER A 219 -6.90 11.58 -10.44
CA SER A 219 -6.08 11.06 -11.54
C SER A 219 -6.85 10.67 -12.82
N ARG A 220 -8.18 10.78 -12.82
CA ARG A 220 -9.06 10.35 -13.92
C ARG A 220 -10.20 11.32 -14.23
N ASP A 221 -10.19 12.53 -13.66
CA ASP A 221 -11.22 13.55 -13.94
C ASP A 221 -10.86 14.43 -15.14
N GLN A 222 -9.64 14.33 -15.64
CA GLN A 222 -9.21 14.99 -16.87
C GLN A 222 -9.86 14.33 -18.10
N ILE A 223 -9.92 15.06 -19.21
CA ILE A 223 -10.41 14.52 -20.48
C ILE A 223 -9.49 13.37 -20.91
N GLU A 224 -10.06 12.34 -21.55
CA GLU A 224 -9.28 11.24 -22.10
C GLU A 224 -8.17 11.80 -23.01
N HIS A 225 -6.91 11.36 -22.80
CA HIS A 225 -5.67 11.86 -23.42
C HIS A 225 -4.97 13.07 -22.77
N GLU A 226 -5.54 13.70 -21.74
CA GLU A 226 -4.83 14.71 -20.95
C GLU A 226 -3.88 14.08 -19.91
N LYS A 227 -2.92 14.87 -19.43
CA LYS A 227 -1.97 14.44 -18.39
C LYS A 227 -2.75 14.15 -17.10
N LYS A 228 -2.57 12.94 -16.57
CA LYS A 228 -3.09 12.57 -15.25
C LYS A 228 -2.43 13.40 -14.17
N ILE A 229 -3.23 13.88 -13.22
CA ILE A 229 -2.76 14.63 -12.07
C ILE A 229 -2.55 13.68 -10.88
N TYR A 230 -1.36 13.69 -10.31
CA TYR A 230 -0.99 12.95 -9.11
C TYR A 230 -0.54 13.90 -7.98
N VAL A 231 -0.34 13.35 -6.79
CA VAL A 231 0.04 14.12 -5.59
C VAL A 231 1.37 14.86 -5.76
N GLN A 232 2.33 14.28 -6.49
CA GLN A 232 3.60 14.93 -6.77
C GLN A 232 3.46 16.14 -7.71
N ASP A 233 2.49 16.13 -8.63
CA ASP A 233 2.23 17.28 -9.50
C ASP A 233 1.70 18.45 -8.66
N LEU A 234 0.78 18.18 -7.72
CA LEU A 234 0.25 19.21 -6.82
C LEU A 234 1.31 19.74 -5.85
N LEU A 235 2.23 18.88 -5.39
CA LEU A 235 3.37 19.32 -4.57
C LEU A 235 4.29 20.27 -5.35
N GLU A 236 4.54 19.98 -6.63
CA GLU A 236 5.35 20.83 -7.49
C GLU A 236 4.68 22.18 -7.78
N GLU A 237 3.35 22.19 -7.99
CA GLU A 237 2.56 23.43 -8.09
C GLU A 237 2.67 24.28 -6.82
N ASP A 238 2.67 23.64 -5.64
CA ASP A 238 2.79 24.31 -4.34
C ASP A 238 4.22 24.51 -3.85
N LYS A 239 5.24 24.35 -4.72
CA LYS A 239 6.66 24.37 -4.31
C LYS A 239 7.04 25.59 -3.48
N ASP A 240 6.51 26.78 -3.80
CA ASP A 240 6.86 28.02 -3.11
C ASP A 240 6.26 28.08 -1.70
N ILE A 241 5.10 27.46 -1.51
CA ILE A 241 4.46 27.29 -0.20
C ILE A 241 5.19 26.20 0.59
N MET A 242 5.51 25.08 -0.07
CA MET A 242 6.10 23.90 0.58
C MET A 242 7.56 24.09 0.97
N LYS A 243 8.38 24.80 0.17
CA LYS A 243 9.80 24.97 0.44
C LYS A 243 10.13 25.44 1.86
N PRO A 244 9.56 26.54 2.39
CA PRO A 244 9.85 26.96 3.76
C PRO A 244 9.37 25.94 4.81
N ILE A 245 8.25 25.24 4.57
CA ILE A 245 7.73 24.20 5.48
C ILE A 245 8.65 22.99 5.49
N LEU A 246 9.14 22.56 4.33
CA LEU A 246 10.04 21.43 4.16
C LEU A 246 11.42 21.71 4.77
N LEU A 247 11.90 22.96 4.70
CA LEU A 247 13.17 23.38 5.28
C LEU A 247 13.11 23.62 6.80
N ASP A 248 11.92 23.70 7.40
CA ASP A 248 11.78 23.65 8.85
C ASP A 248 12.19 22.25 9.36
N GLY A 249 13.28 22.20 10.14
CA GLY A 249 13.83 20.97 10.70
C GLY A 249 12.89 20.22 11.65
N LYS A 250 11.79 20.84 12.09
CA LYS A 250 10.76 20.20 12.93
C LYS A 250 9.71 19.48 12.10
N THR A 251 9.54 19.84 10.83
CA THR A 251 8.51 19.26 9.96
C THR A 251 8.70 17.76 9.81
N GLN A 252 7.65 16.97 10.02
CA GLN A 252 7.66 15.53 9.74
C GLN A 252 6.82 15.25 8.50
N ILE A 253 7.27 14.33 7.66
CA ILE A 253 6.68 14.02 6.37
C ILE A 253 6.26 12.56 6.36
N TYR A 254 5.03 12.27 5.95
CA TYR A 254 4.48 10.93 5.94
C TYR A 254 3.97 10.57 4.54
N ILE A 255 4.41 9.43 4.01
CA ILE A 255 4.05 8.94 2.68
C ILE A 255 3.38 7.56 2.81
N THR A 256 2.13 7.45 2.38
CA THR A 256 1.34 6.22 2.53
C THR A 256 0.51 5.86 1.30
N GLY A 257 0.27 4.57 1.09
CA GLY A 257 -0.53 4.05 -0.02
C GLY A 257 0.23 3.08 -0.91
N SER A 258 0.14 3.22 -2.23
CA SER A 258 0.69 2.24 -3.18
C SER A 258 2.21 2.15 -3.14
N SER A 259 2.75 0.93 -3.00
CA SER A 259 4.18 0.60 -3.03
C SER A 259 4.86 0.70 -4.40
N GLY A 260 4.13 1.10 -5.45
CA GLY A 260 4.65 1.25 -6.81
C GLY A 260 5.59 2.45 -6.98
N ALA A 261 5.44 3.19 -8.08
CA ALA A 261 6.30 4.35 -8.36
C ALA A 261 6.07 5.55 -7.41
N MET A 262 4.90 5.61 -6.75
CA MET A 262 4.44 6.77 -5.99
C MET A 262 5.40 7.22 -4.89
N PRO A 263 5.91 6.37 -3.97
CA PRO A 263 6.72 6.85 -2.86
C PRO A 263 8.04 7.47 -3.33
N ARG A 264 8.67 6.84 -4.33
CA ARG A 264 9.90 7.35 -4.96
C ARG A 264 9.66 8.68 -5.69
N GLN A 265 8.56 8.79 -6.44
CA GLN A 265 8.22 10.02 -7.15
C GLN A 265 7.97 11.18 -6.18
N VAL A 266 7.19 10.94 -5.12
CA VAL A 266 6.93 11.93 -4.08
C VAL A 266 8.22 12.34 -3.37
N GLN A 267 9.06 11.37 -2.97
CA GLN A 267 10.33 11.67 -2.32
C GLN A 267 11.23 12.54 -3.21
N ASN A 268 11.40 12.17 -4.49
CA ASN A 268 12.20 12.95 -5.42
C ASN A 268 11.66 14.39 -5.58
N THR A 269 10.34 14.55 -5.66
CA THR A 269 9.70 15.87 -5.75
C THR A 269 9.95 16.70 -4.48
N LEU A 270 9.83 16.10 -3.30
CA LEU A 270 10.10 16.79 -2.03
C LEU A 270 11.56 17.25 -1.91
N GLU A 271 12.50 16.38 -2.28
CA GLU A 271 13.94 16.70 -2.29
C GLU A 271 14.23 17.83 -3.28
N PHE A 272 13.62 17.79 -4.47
CA PHE A 272 13.72 18.86 -5.46
C PHE A 272 13.16 20.20 -4.94
N ILE A 273 12.00 20.20 -4.28
CA ILE A 273 11.42 21.43 -3.71
C ILE A 273 12.34 22.01 -2.63
N ALA A 274 12.92 21.14 -1.78
CA ALA A 274 13.77 21.57 -0.68
C ALA A 274 15.14 22.10 -1.16
N PHE A 275 15.81 21.37 -2.06
CA PHE A 275 17.24 21.57 -2.39
C PHE A 275 17.53 21.92 -3.85
N GLY A 276 16.57 21.79 -4.76
CA GLY A 276 16.77 21.98 -6.21
C GLY A 276 17.50 20.80 -6.87
N THR A 277 18.06 21.01 -8.07
CA THR A 277 18.68 19.95 -8.90
C THR A 277 20.16 19.70 -8.60
N ASN A 278 20.86 20.63 -7.93
CA ASN A 278 22.31 20.59 -7.72
C ASN A 278 22.65 20.79 -6.25
N ALA A 279 22.50 19.73 -5.45
CA ALA A 279 22.97 19.70 -4.08
C ALA A 279 24.52 19.68 -4.05
N SER A 280 25.12 20.71 -3.43
CA SER A 280 26.55 20.77 -3.11
C SER A 280 26.92 19.78 -1.99
N GLN A 281 28.21 19.64 -1.67
CA GLN A 281 28.65 18.68 -0.64
C GLN A 281 28.20 19.05 0.79
N SER A 282 27.95 20.35 1.06
CA SER A 282 27.26 20.79 2.28
C SER A 282 25.78 20.41 2.31
N ASP A 283 25.18 20.17 1.15
CA ASP A 283 23.78 19.79 1.01
C ASP A 283 23.56 18.28 1.24
N GLU A 284 24.60 17.43 1.17
CA GLU A 284 24.45 15.99 1.46
C GLU A 284 24.04 15.72 2.90
N ASN A 285 24.65 16.40 3.88
CA ASN A 285 24.28 16.27 5.29
C ASN A 285 22.86 16.81 5.55
N ALA A 286 22.51 17.92 4.91
CA ALA A 286 21.18 18.52 5.01
C ALA A 286 20.10 17.61 4.38
N LEU A 287 20.40 17.02 3.22
CA LEU A 287 19.57 16.05 2.52
C LEU A 287 19.37 14.79 3.37
N HIS A 288 20.45 14.25 3.94
CA HIS A 288 20.34 13.09 4.82
C HIS A 288 19.50 13.38 6.07
N ALA A 289 19.66 14.56 6.67
CA ALA A 289 18.82 15.01 7.78
C ALA A 289 17.35 15.21 7.37
N PHE A 290 17.10 15.71 6.15
CA PHE A 290 15.76 15.84 5.57
C PHE A 290 15.10 14.48 5.37
N GLN A 291 15.81 13.52 4.77
CA GLN A 291 15.32 12.16 4.52
C GLN A 291 14.94 11.42 5.81
N LYS A 292 15.64 11.66 6.93
CA LYS A 292 15.28 11.09 8.24
C LYS A 292 13.93 11.56 8.78
N ARG A 293 13.38 12.65 8.25
CA ARG A 293 12.04 13.17 8.62
C ARG A 293 10.94 12.61 7.73
N ILE A 294 11.28 11.80 6.72
CA ILE A 294 10.33 11.15 5.82
C ILE A 294 10.05 9.74 6.34
N HIS A 295 8.78 9.50 6.69
CA HIS A 295 8.26 8.23 7.15
C HIS A 295 7.40 7.62 6.04
N THR A 296 7.64 6.36 5.69
CA THR A 296 6.94 5.71 4.58
C THR A 296 6.30 4.40 5.03
N GLU A 297 5.02 4.23 4.76
CA GLU A 297 4.30 2.95 4.89
C GLU A 297 3.46 2.72 3.64
N CYS A 298 4.03 1.97 2.70
CA CYS A 298 3.40 1.72 1.40
C CYS A 298 3.33 0.22 1.12
N TRP A 299 2.23 -0.21 0.49
CA TRP A 299 1.89 -1.62 0.27
C TRP A 299 1.35 -1.91 -1.13
#